data_AF-A0A6P8HGL5-F1
#
_entry.id   AF-A0A6P8HGL5-F1
#
_cell.length_a   1.000
_cell.length_b   1.000
_cell.length_c   1.000
_cell.angle_alpha   90.00
_cell.angle_beta   90.00
_cell.angle_gamma   90.00
#
_symmetry.space_group_name_H-M   'P 1'
#
loop_
_entity.id
_entity.type
_entity.pdbx_description
1 polymer ?
#
loop_
_entity_poly.entity_id
_entity_poly.type
_entity_poly.pdbx_seq_one_letter_code
_entity_poly.pdbx_strand_id
1 'polypeptide(L)'
;MDDPSSPEKVDILGEFNLLPAIFDIINSVQKTGDTQEMVKKVNNFRAKLQHCRELLNTVPGLDMSCEEQKALLEKHKKELERKSALVVKYKDLPVFSEAIMKEML
;
A
#
# COMPACT_ATOMS: atom_id res chain seq x y z
N MET A 1 -0.76 11.36 17.52
CA MET A 1 0.59 10.91 17.20
C MET A 1 0.45 9.99 16.02
N ASP A 2 0.83 10.46 14.84
CA ASP A 2 0.91 9.62 13.64
C ASP A 2 2.00 8.57 13.85
N ASP A 3 1.67 7.31 13.60
CA ASP A 3 2.59 6.18 13.74
C ASP A 3 3.74 6.31 12.71
N PRO A 4 5.01 6.43 13.15
CA PRO A 4 6.16 6.56 12.26
C PRO A 4 6.43 5.32 11.39
N SER A 5 5.70 4.21 11.62
CA SER A 5 5.78 2.98 10.83
C SER A 5 4.71 2.87 9.74
N SER A 6 3.82 3.87 9.57
CA SER A 6 2.77 3.79 8.56
C SER A 6 3.41 3.81 7.16
N PRO A 7 3.29 2.74 6.35
CA PRO A 7 3.91 2.70 5.03
C PRO A 7 3.40 3.89 4.22
N GLU A 8 4.32 4.64 3.61
CA GLU A 8 3.96 5.69 2.64
C GLU A 8 2.92 5.11 1.69
N LYS A 9 1.76 5.76 1.59
CA LYS A 9 0.71 5.33 0.67
C LYS A 9 1.23 5.51 -0.75
N VAL A 10 1.79 4.44 -1.31
CA VAL A 10 2.16 4.41 -2.72
C VAL A 10 0.88 4.52 -3.55
N ASP A 11 0.83 5.50 -4.45
CA ASP A 11 -0.27 5.62 -5.42
C ASP A 11 -0.12 4.55 -6.51
N ILE A 12 -0.57 3.34 -6.19
CA ILE A 12 -0.54 2.19 -7.11
C ILE A 12 -1.27 2.54 -8.42
N LEU A 13 -2.36 3.30 -8.39
CA LEU A 13 -3.10 3.61 -9.61
C LEU A 13 -2.30 4.53 -10.54
N GLY A 14 -1.65 5.55 -9.97
CA GLY A 14 -0.77 6.47 -10.69
C GLY A 14 0.46 5.77 -11.27
N GLU A 15 1.10 4.88 -10.50
CA GLU A 15 2.29 4.16 -10.94
C GLU A 15 2.02 3.22 -12.12
N PHE A 16 0.84 2.59 -12.15
CA PHE A 16 0.44 1.66 -13.22
C PHE A 16 -0.17 2.36 -14.44
N ASN A 17 -0.24 3.69 -14.45
CA ASN A 17 -0.61 4.42 -15.65
C ASN A 17 0.55 4.41 -16.67
N LEU A 18 0.55 3.41 -17.55
CA LEU A 18 1.57 3.18 -18.57
C LEU A 18 1.26 3.87 -19.92
N LEU A 19 0.03 4.33 -20.12
CA LEU A 19 -0.44 4.90 -21.38
C LEU A 19 0.37 6.14 -21.83
N PRO A 20 0.73 7.11 -20.97
CA PRO A 20 1.52 8.26 -21.39
C PRO A 20 2.88 7.85 -21.98
N ALA A 21 3.56 6.89 -21.35
CA ALA A 21 4.85 6.41 -21.82
C ALA A 21 4.74 5.64 -23.16
N ILE A 22 3.66 4.87 -23.36
CA ILE A 22 3.37 4.23 -24.65
C ILE A 22 3.13 5.29 -25.73
N PHE A 23 2.35 6.32 -25.42
CA PHE A 23 2.07 7.42 -26.34
C PHE A 23 3.34 8.20 -26.72
N ASP A 24 4.24 8.43 -25.77
CA ASP A 24 5.53 9.10 -26.00
C ASP A 24 6.44 8.29 -26.94
N ILE A 25 6.42 6.96 -26.84
CA ILE A 25 7.13 6.06 -27.75
C ILE A 25 6.52 6.15 -29.15
N ILE A 26 5.19 5.99 -29.28
CA ILE A 26 4.48 6.09 -30.57
C ILE A 26 4.79 7.43 -31.26
N ASN A 27 4.75 8.53 -30.51
CA ASN A 27 5.07 9.86 -31.05
C ASN A 27 6.52 9.99 -31.50
N SER A 28 7.49 9.40 -30.78
CA SER A 28 8.90 9.42 -31.24
C SER A 28 9.11 8.66 -32.54
N VAL A 29 8.39 7.55 -32.72
CA VAL A 29 8.44 6.77 -33.97
C VAL A 29 7.81 7.56 -35.13
N GLN A 30 6.68 8.24 -34.88
CA GLN A 30 5.91 8.91 -35.94
C GLN A 30 6.46 10.30 -36.32
N LYS A 31 7.01 11.06 -35.37
CA LYS A 31 7.35 12.49 -35.58
C LYS A 31 8.83 12.74 -35.84
N THR A 32 9.73 12.10 -35.10
CA THR A 32 11.16 12.41 -35.18
C THR A 32 11.91 11.43 -36.06
N GLY A 33 11.44 10.18 -36.20
CA GLY A 33 12.20 9.12 -36.89
C GLY A 33 13.56 8.84 -36.25
N ASP A 34 13.85 9.47 -35.11
CA ASP A 34 15.10 9.37 -34.40
C ASP A 34 15.10 8.06 -33.61
N THR A 35 15.85 7.11 -34.14
CA THR A 35 15.99 5.78 -33.55
C THR A 35 16.63 5.87 -32.16
N GLN A 36 17.51 6.84 -31.89
CA GLN A 36 18.13 7.00 -30.57
C GLN A 36 17.13 7.52 -29.53
N GLU A 37 16.30 8.50 -29.90
CA GLU A 37 15.22 9.00 -29.04
C GLU A 37 14.22 7.88 -28.71
N MET A 38 13.83 7.08 -29.72
CA MET A 38 12.97 5.92 -29.55
C MET A 38 13.58 4.92 -28.55
N VAL A 39 14.85 4.52 -28.75
CA VAL A 39 15.54 3.57 -27.88
C VAL A 39 15.57 4.07 -26.43
N LYS A 40 15.83 5.37 -26.23
CA LYS A 40 15.80 5.99 -24.89
C LYS A 40 14.43 5.88 -24.23
N LYS A 41 13.34 6.20 -24.96
CA LYS A 41 11.98 6.10 -24.42
C LYS A 41 11.56 4.66 -24.12
N VAL A 42 11.95 3.71 -24.97
CA VAL A 42 11.72 2.28 -24.74
C VAL A 42 12.46 1.79 -23.49
N ASN A 43 13.71 2.23 -23.28
CA ASN A 43 14.46 1.88 -22.07
C ASN A 43 13.82 2.46 -20.81
N ASN A 44 13.34 3.70 -20.84
CA ASN A 44 12.60 4.31 -19.73
C ASN A 44 11.30 3.54 -19.43
N PHE A 45 10.57 3.13 -20.47
CA PHE A 45 9.36 2.32 -20.31
C PHE A 45 9.65 0.96 -19.68
N ARG A 46 10.75 0.29 -20.09
CA ARG A 46 11.22 -0.94 -19.45
C ARG A 46 11.55 -0.73 -17.97
N ALA A 47 12.23 0.36 -17.63
CA ALA A 47 12.53 0.68 -16.23
C ALA A 47 11.24 0.89 -15.41
N LYS A 48 10.25 1.60 -15.97
CA LYS A 48 8.94 1.77 -15.33
C LYS A 48 8.21 0.44 -15.13
N LEU A 49 8.22 -0.45 -16.13
CA LEU A 49 7.65 -1.80 -16.00
C LEU A 49 8.33 -2.62 -14.90
N GLN A 50 9.64 -2.54 -14.79
CA GLN A 50 10.40 -3.23 -13.76
C GLN A 50 10.04 -2.69 -12.37
N HIS A 51 9.94 -1.36 -12.23
CA HIS A 51 9.45 -0.74 -11.01
C HIS A 51 8.04 -1.20 -10.62
N CYS A 52 7.10 -1.23 -11.57
CA CYS A 52 5.75 -1.74 -11.32
C CYS A 52 5.74 -3.20 -10.84
N ARG A 53 6.63 -4.06 -11.37
CA ARG A 53 6.76 -5.46 -10.91
C ARG A 53 7.29 -5.55 -9.49
N GLU A 54 8.30 -4.74 -9.16
CA GLU A 54 8.83 -4.65 -7.80
C GLU A 54 7.75 -4.16 -6.84
N LEU A 55 6.96 -3.16 -7.25
CA LEU A 55 5.84 -2.65 -6.48
C LEU A 55 4.79 -3.74 -6.23
N LEU A 56 4.41 -4.54 -7.23
CA LEU A 56 3.51 -5.69 -7.03
C LEU A 56 4.02 -6.62 -5.92
N ASN A 57 5.31 -6.94 -5.89
CA ASN A 57 5.88 -7.83 -4.88
C ASN A 57 5.77 -7.27 -3.45
N THR A 58 5.57 -5.96 -3.29
CA THR A 58 5.38 -5.32 -1.99
C THR A 58 3.90 -5.21 -1.57
N VAL A 59 2.96 -5.41 -2.49
CA VAL A 59 1.53 -5.26 -2.18
C VAL A 59 1.03 -6.51 -1.45
N PRO A 60 0.60 -6.39 -0.18
CA PRO A 60 0.13 -7.52 0.59
C PRO A 60 -1.19 -8.07 0.04
N GLY A 61 -1.36 -9.38 0.09
CA GLY A 61 -2.60 -10.06 -0.30
C GLY A 61 -2.76 -10.30 -1.80
N LEU A 62 -1.79 -9.93 -2.65
CA LEU A 62 -1.83 -10.28 -4.08
C LEU A 62 -1.73 -11.78 -4.35
N ASP A 63 -1.20 -12.55 -3.40
CA ASP A 63 -1.13 -14.00 -3.39
C ASP A 63 -2.46 -14.67 -2.96
N MET A 64 -3.42 -13.88 -2.50
CA MET A 64 -4.70 -14.35 -1.96
C MET A 64 -5.85 -14.13 -2.96
N SER A 65 -6.82 -15.05 -2.94
CA SER A 65 -8.12 -14.84 -3.60
C SER A 65 -8.93 -13.74 -2.91
N CYS A 66 -9.92 -13.20 -3.62
CA CYS A 66 -10.82 -12.18 -3.10
C CYS A 66 -11.59 -12.68 -1.86
N GLU A 67 -12.00 -13.95 -1.88
CA GLU A 67 -12.69 -14.63 -0.80
C GLU A 67 -11.80 -14.74 0.45
N GLU A 68 -10.54 -15.15 0.27
CA GLU A 68 -9.57 -15.24 1.38
C GLU A 68 -9.27 -13.88 1.99
N GLN A 69 -9.09 -12.84 1.16
CA GLN A 69 -8.89 -11.46 1.64
C GLN A 69 -10.09 -10.98 2.47
N LYS A 70 -11.32 -11.24 1.99
CA LYS A 70 -12.55 -10.90 2.73
C LYS A 70 -12.68 -11.65 4.05
N ALA A 71 -12.36 -12.95 4.05
CA ALA A 71 -12.39 -13.76 5.26
C ALA A 71 -11.37 -13.28 6.31
N LEU A 72 -10.16 -12.92 5.86
CA LEU A 72 -9.12 -12.38 6.73
C LEU A 72 -9.51 -11.01 7.30
N LEU A 73 -10.09 -10.13 6.47
CA LEU A 73 -10.61 -8.84 6.90
C LEU A 73 -11.66 -9.01 8.01
N GLU A 74 -12.61 -9.92 7.82
CA GLU A 74 -13.66 -10.19 8.80
C GLU A 74 -13.10 -10.76 10.11
N LYS A 75 -12.10 -11.65 10.02
CA LYS A 75 -11.38 -12.15 11.18
C LYS A 75 -10.72 -11.01 11.96
N HIS A 76 -10.00 -10.12 11.27
CA HIS A 76 -9.31 -9.00 11.91
C HIS A 76 -10.28 -8.01 12.56
N LYS A 77 -11.44 -7.73 11.94
CA LYS A 77 -12.49 -6.91 12.55
C LYS A 77 -12.98 -7.52 13.87
N LYS A 78 -13.30 -8.82 13.88
CA LYS A 78 -13.73 -9.52 15.11
C LYS A 78 -12.66 -9.53 16.19
N GLU A 79 -11.39 -9.72 15.81
CA GLU A 79 -10.28 -9.64 16.76
C GLU A 79 -10.13 -8.25 17.34
N LEU A 80 -10.27 -7.20 16.53
CA LEU A 80 -10.20 -5.81 16.97
C LEU A 80 -11.35 -5.48 17.93
N GLU A 81 -12.58 -5.88 17.62
CA GLU A 81 -13.74 -5.71 18.50
C GLU A 81 -13.51 -6.41 19.84
N ARG A 82 -13.10 -7.68 19.81
CA ARG A 82 -12.83 -8.45 21.02
C ARG A 82 -11.72 -7.82 21.87
N LYS A 83 -10.60 -7.43 21.25
CA LYS A 83 -9.47 -6.79 21.94
C LYS A 83 -9.88 -5.44 22.52
N SER A 84 -10.60 -4.62 21.77
CA SER A 84 -11.11 -3.33 22.23
C SER A 84 -12.04 -3.48 23.43
N ALA A 85 -12.99 -4.42 23.37
CA ALA A 85 -13.88 -4.73 24.49
C ALA A 85 -13.11 -5.20 25.72
N LEU A 86 -12.05 -5.99 25.53
CA LEU A 86 -11.21 -6.47 26.62
C LEU A 86 -10.39 -5.34 27.26
N VAL A 87 -9.86 -4.42 26.45
CA VAL A 87 -9.18 -3.22 26.94
C VAL A 87 -10.11 -2.38 27.80
N VAL A 88 -11.36 -2.17 27.38
CA VAL A 88 -12.36 -1.46 28.19
C VAL A 88 -12.57 -2.17 29.53
N LYS A 89 -12.83 -3.48 29.51
CA LYS A 89 -13.01 -4.26 30.74
C LYS A 89 -11.81 -4.19 31.68
N TYR A 90 -10.59 -4.22 31.16
CA TYR A 90 -9.39 -4.12 31.99
C TYR A 90 -9.19 -2.72 32.58
N LYS A 91 -9.57 -1.65 31.87
CA LYS A 91 -9.55 -0.29 32.41
C LYS A 91 -10.52 -0.13 33.59
N ASP A 92 -11.64 -0.86 33.57
CA ASP A 92 -12.66 -0.80 34.62
C ASP A 92 -12.30 -1.61 35.89
N LEU A 93 -11.24 -2.43 35.84
CA LEU A 93 -10.79 -3.19 37.01
C LEU A 93 -10.08 -2.27 38.02
N PRO A 94 -10.38 -2.37 39.32
CA PRO A 94 -9.85 -1.48 40.36
C PRO A 94 -8.32 -1.35 40.36
N VAL A 95 -7.61 -2.45 40.14
CA VAL A 95 -6.13 -2.47 40.15
C VAL A 95 -5.53 -1.65 39.00
N PHE A 96 -6.23 -1.56 37.88
CA PHE A 96 -5.79 -0.82 36.70
C PHE A 96 -6.33 0.61 36.71
N SER A 97 -7.55 0.85 37.18
CA SER A 97 -8.09 2.21 37.31
C SER A 97 -7.32 3.04 38.35
N GLU A 98 -6.92 2.44 39.48
CA GLU A 98 -6.03 3.11 40.46
C GLU A 98 -4.65 3.40 39.88
N ALA A 99 -4.05 2.45 39.15
CA ALA A 99 -2.75 2.65 38.52
C ALA A 99 -2.78 3.74 37.43
N ILE A 100 -3.80 3.74 36.58
CA ILE A 100 -4.00 4.75 35.52
C ILE A 100 -4.25 6.13 36.13
N MET A 101 -5.08 6.25 37.17
CA MET A 101 -5.29 7.52 37.86
C MET A 101 -4.01 8.06 38.53
N LYS A 102 -3.14 7.16 39.01
CA LYS A 102 -1.87 7.54 39.67
C LYS A 102 -0.78 7.97 38.68
N GLU A 103 -0.83 7.51 37.43
CA GLU A 103 0.06 7.99 36.34
C GLU A 103 -0.43 9.29 35.68
N MET A 104 -1.72 9.65 35.85
CA MET A 104 -2.30 10.89 35.30
C MET A 104 -2.29 12.10 36.26
N LEU A 105 -1.72 11.94 37.46
CA LEU A 105 -1.48 12.98 38.47
C LEU A 105 0.01 13.30 38.57
#